data_AF-A0A1C5A8F2-F1
#
_entry.id   AF-A0A1C5A8F2-F1
#
_cell.length_a   1.000
_cell.length_b   1.000
_cell.length_c   1.000
_cell.angle_alpha   90.00
_cell.angle_beta   90.00
_cell.angle_gamma   90.00
#
_symmetry.space_group_name_H-M   'P 1'
#
loop_
_entity.id
_entity.type
_entity.pdbx_description
1 polymer ?
#
loop_
_entity_poly.entity_id
_entity_poly.type
_entity_poly.pdbx_seq_one_letter_code
_entity_poly.pdbx_strand_id
1 'polypeptide(L)' 'MAPQGEASVSDLTAPLGLSQPTVSHHLRILTEAGLLERDKRGVWAYYRLVPSAIATIADLLTPPRKRAMKKTR' A
#
# COMPACT_ATOMS: atom_id res chain seq x y z
N MET A 1 -16.78 -0.59 6.50
CA MET A 1 -15.42 -0.03 6.54
C MET A 1 -14.61 -0.89 7.49
N ALA A 2 -13.60 -1.61 7.00
CA ALA A 2 -12.65 -2.31 7.85
C ALA A 2 -11.94 -1.30 8.79
N PRO A 3 -11.32 -1.73 9.91
CA PRO A 3 -10.55 -0.85 10.78
C PRO A 3 -9.52 -0.03 9.99
N GLN A 4 -9.28 1.20 10.43
CA GLN A 4 -8.60 2.26 9.68
C GLN A 4 -7.26 1.78 9.09
N GLY A 5 -7.21 1.60 7.77
CA GLY A 5 -5.99 1.22 7.04
C GLY A 5 -5.96 -0.21 6.48
N GLU A 6 -7.00 -1.01 6.70
CA GLU A 6 -7.16 -2.33 6.10
C GLU A 6 -8.21 -2.33 4.98
N ALA A 7 -8.03 -3.19 3.98
CA ALA A 7 -9.02 -3.43 2.93
C ALA A 7 -9.07 -4.90 2.51
N SER A 8 -10.26 -5.40 2.20
CA SER A 8 -10.43 -6.71 1.55
C SER A 8 -10.39 -6.59 0.03
N VAL A 9 -10.30 -7.72 -0.68
CA VAL A 9 -10.33 -7.75 -2.15
C VAL A 9 -11.61 -7.09 -2.68
N SER A 10 -12.77 -7.38 -2.05
CA SER A 10 -14.06 -6.82 -2.44
C SER A 10 -14.17 -5.32 -2.16
N ASP A 11 -13.47 -4.81 -1.14
CA ASP A 11 -13.42 -3.36 -0.87
C ASP A 11 -12.62 -2.61 -1.94
N LEU A 12 -11.72 -3.30 -2.64
CA LEU A 12 -10.79 -2.69 -3.62
C LEU A 12 -11.25 -2.83 -5.07
N THR A 13 -12.11 -3.79 -5.40
CA THR A 13 -12.57 -4.00 -6.79
C THR A 13 -13.35 -2.80 -7.35
N ALA A 14 -14.33 -2.30 -6.62
CA ALA A 14 -15.16 -1.18 -7.10
C ALA A 14 -14.37 0.14 -7.23
N PRO A 15 -13.57 0.58 -6.24
CA PRO A 15 -12.78 1.81 -6.36
C PRO A 15 -11.72 1.76 -7.46
N LEU A 16 -11.16 0.59 -7.75
CA LEU A 16 -10.14 0.43 -8.79
C LEU A 16 -10.74 0.20 -10.18
N GLY A 17 -12.05 -0.11 -10.28
CA GLY A 17 -12.67 -0.48 -11.55
C GLY A 17 -12.10 -1.77 -12.15
N LEU A 18 -11.54 -2.64 -11.31
CA LEU A 18 -10.86 -3.87 -11.73
C LEU A 18 -11.63 -5.11 -11.30
N SER A 19 -11.48 -6.19 -12.07
CA SER A 19 -12.04 -7.49 -11.73
C SER A 19 -11.39 -8.06 -10.45
N GLN A 20 -12.15 -8.86 -9.69
CA GLN A 20 -11.63 -9.52 -8.49
C GLN A 20 -10.37 -10.38 -8.73
N PRO A 21 -10.27 -11.19 -9.81
CA PRO A 21 -9.04 -11.91 -10.14
C PRO A 21 -7.83 -11.00 -10.34
N THR A 22 -8.02 -9.86 -11.03
CA THR A 22 -6.95 -8.88 -11.24
C THR A 22 -6.51 -8.25 -9.92
N VAL A 23 -7.44 -7.85 -9.06
CA VAL A 23 -7.11 -7.27 -7.75
C VAL A 23 -6.39 -8.30 -6.87
N SER A 24 -6.89 -9.53 -6.79
CA SER A 24 -6.26 -10.59 -5.99
C SER A 24 -4.84 -10.92 -6.47
N HIS A 25 -4.60 -10.89 -7.78
CA HIS A 25 -3.28 -11.13 -8.36
C HIS A 25 -2.27 -10.06 -7.92
N HIS A 26 -2.63 -8.78 -8.03
CA HIS A 26 -1.75 -7.69 -7.62
C HIS A 26 -1.52 -7.69 -6.10
N LEU A 27 -2.55 -7.94 -5.29
CA LEU A 27 -2.39 -8.02 -3.84
C LEU A 27 -1.42 -9.13 -3.43
N ARG A 28 -1.44 -10.28 -4.11
CA ARG A 28 -0.46 -11.35 -3.90
C ARG A 28 0.96 -10.85 -4.19
N ILE A 29 1.19 -10.22 -5.35
CA ILE A 29 2.51 -9.70 -5.74
C ILE A 29 3.01 -8.66 -4.72
N LEU A 30 2.15 -7.73 -4.32
CA LEU A 30 2.52 -6.67 -3.37
C LEU A 30 2.81 -7.24 -1.97
N THR A 31 2.12 -8.30 -1.55
CA THR A 31 2.45 -9.03 -0.32
C THR A 31 3.78 -9.77 -0.44
N GLU A 32 4.04 -10.45 -1.57
CA GLU A 32 5.32 -11.14 -1.82
C GLU A 32 6.51 -10.17 -1.89
N ALA A 33 6.29 -8.96 -2.38
CA ALA A 33 7.27 -7.88 -2.39
C ALA A 33 7.47 -7.21 -1.01
N GLY A 34 6.73 -7.61 0.02
CA GLY A 34 6.82 -7.05 1.37
C GLY A 34 6.20 -5.65 1.52
N LEU A 35 5.38 -5.20 0.57
CA LEU A 35 4.70 -3.90 0.61
C LEU A 35 3.39 -3.93 1.37
N LEU A 36 2.77 -5.12 1.43
CA LEU A 36 1.53 -5.37 2.15
C LEU A 36 1.69 -6.52 3.14
N GLU A 37 1.07 -6.38 4.31
CA GLU A 37 0.79 -7.49 5.19
C GLU A 37 -0.62 -8.02 4.92
N ARG A 38 -0.77 -9.34 5.04
CA ARG A 38 -2.03 -10.05 4.81
C ARG A 38 -2.48 -10.72 6.10
N ASP A 39 -3.71 -10.44 6.51
CA ASP A 39 -4.37 -11.06 7.66
C ASP A 39 -5.61 -11.83 7.20
N LYS A 40 -5.70 -13.12 7.57
CA LYS A 40 -6.83 -13.98 7.19
C LYS A 40 -7.77 -14.14 8.38
N ARG A 41 -8.98 -13.59 8.26
CA ARG A 41 -10.03 -13.63 9.29
C ARG A 41 -11.21 -14.47 8.78
N GLY A 42 -11.17 -15.77 9.09
CA GLY A 42 -12.13 -16.74 8.57
C GLY A 42 -12.00 -16.90 7.05
N VAL A 43 -13.10 -16.60 6.33
CA VAL A 43 -13.13 -16.65 4.84
C VAL A 43 -12.56 -15.40 4.19
N TRP A 44 -12.41 -14.31 4.94
CA TRP A 44 -11.96 -13.02 4.41
C TRP A 44 -10.46 -12.84 4.58
N ALA A 45 -9.82 -12.21 3.59
CA ALA A 45 -8.45 -11.74 3.67
C ALA A 45 -8.43 -10.22 3.66
N TYR A 46 -7.71 -9.64 4.61
CA TYR A 46 -7.50 -8.21 4.76
C TYR A 46 -6.04 -7.88 4.47
N TYR A 47 -5.82 -6.74 3.83
CA TYR A 47 -4.51 -6.26 3.42
C TYR A 47 -4.25 -4.89 4.04
N ARG A 48 -3.04 -4.68 4.54
CA ARG A 48 -2.57 -3.39 5.07
C ARG A 48 -1.20 -3.05 4.53
N LEU A 49 -0.93 -1.77 4.34
CA LEU A 49 0.40 -1.29 3.95
C LEU A 49 1.42 -1.57 5.05
N VAL A 50 2.64 -1.92 4.64
CA VAL A 50 3.82 -1.92 5.51
C VAL A 50 4.44 -0.53 5.47
N PRO A 51 4.26 0.33 6.51
CA PRO A 51 4.61 1.74 6.40
C PRO A 51 6.09 1.98 6.10
N SER A 52 6.98 1.16 6.66
CA SER A 52 8.43 1.24 6.43
C SER A 52 8.83 0.93 4.98
N ALA A 53 8.19 -0.06 4.35
CA ALA A 53 8.46 -0.42 2.96
C ALA A 53 8.00 0.68 2.01
N ILE A 54 6.81 1.25 2.27
CA ILE A 54 6.29 2.38 1.49
C ILE A 54 7.16 3.62 1.66
N ALA A 55 7.62 3.93 2.89
CA ALA A 55 8.52 5.05 3.14
C ALA A 55 9.83 4.92 2.35
N THR A 56 10.43 3.73 2.35
CA THR A 56 11.65 3.44 1.57
C THR A 56 11.44 3.71 0.07
N ILE A 57 10.32 3.26 -0.50
CA ILE A 57 10.00 3.51 -1.91
C ILE A 57 9.79 5.00 -2.16
N ALA A 58 9.07 5.68 -1.27
CA ALA A 58 8.82 7.11 -1.39
C ALA A 58 10.13 7.91 -1.37
N ASP A 59 11.08 7.55 -0.51
CA ASP A 59 12.40 8.19 -0.45
C ASP A 59 13.20 7.98 -1.74
N LEU A 60 13.12 6.78 -2.35
CA LEU A 60 13.79 6.48 -3.62
C LEU A 60 13.17 7.22 -4.82
N LEU A 61 11.83 7.34 -4.85
CA LEU A 61 11.12 7.97 -5.96
C LEU A 61 11.06 9.50 -5.84
N THR A 62 11.28 10.06 -4.65
CA THR A 62 11.28 11.50 -4.44
C THR A 62 12.59 12.09 -4.97
N PRO A 63 12.56 12.91 -6.04
CA PRO A 63 13.77 13.58 -6.51
C PRO A 63 14.34 14.43 -5.37
N PRO A 64 15.68 14.56 -5.26
CA PRO A 64 16.29 15.33 -4.19
C PRO A 64 15.73 16.75 -4.20
N ARG A 65 14.88 17.06 -3.22
CA ARG A 65 14.26 18.37 -3.09
C ARG A 65 15.42 19.34 -2.85
N LYS A 66 15.70 20.24 -3.80
CA LYS A 66 16.72 21.30 -3.63
C LYS A 66 16.48 21.91 -2.25
N ARG A 67 17.39 21.66 -1.30
CA ARG A 67 17.29 22.24 0.04
C ARG A 67 17.29 23.75 -0.17
N ALA A 68 16.14 24.38 0.10
CA ALA A 68 16.10 25.82 0.28
C ALA A 68 16.97 26.11 1.51
N MET A 69 18.20 26.57 1.24
CA MET A 69 19.16 27.06 2.20
C MET A 69 18.44 28.13 3.04
N LYS A 70 18.05 27.81 4.28
CA LYS A 70 17.61 28.83 5.23
C LYS A 70 18.83 29.72 5.45
N LYS A 71 18.80 30.94 4.91
CA LYS A 71 19.79 31.98 5.18
C LYS A 71 19.93 32.12 6.69
N THR A 72 21.18 31.99 7.14
CA THR A 72 21.75 32.49 8.38
C THR A 72 21.08 33.77 8.84
N ARG A 73 20.64 33.79 10.10
CA ARG A 73 20.82 34.93 10.99
C ARG A 73 21.30 34.40 12.33
#